data_AF-A0A9D9D384-F1
#
_entry.id   AF-A0A9D9D384-F1
#
_cell.length_a   1.000
_cell.length_b   1.000
_cell.length_c   1.000
_cell.angle_alpha   90.00
_cell.angle_beta   90.00
_cell.angle_gamma   90.00
#
_symmetry.space_group_name_H-M   'P 1'
#
loop_
_entity.id
_entity.type
_entity.pdbx_description
1 polymer ?
#
loop_
_entity_poly.entity_id
_entity_poly.type
_entity_poly.pdbx_seq_one_letter_code
_entity_poly.pdbx_strand_id
1 'polypeptide(L)' 'MELSFDAKIEKITDVAKMIDYKILMTPALVVNEKVNVSGGIPSKEEVIEWIKRDSYENSRDRLDYL' A
#
# COMPACT_ATOMS: atom_id res chain seq x y z
N MET A 1 -18.69 -3.60 11.73
CA MET A 1 -18.09 -2.27 11.86
C MET A 1 -17.33 -2.02 10.57
N GLU A 2 -17.74 -1.05 9.76
CA GLU A 2 -16.95 -0.65 8.59
C GLU A 2 -15.79 0.22 9.04
N LEU A 3 -14.57 -0.10 8.58
CA LEU A 3 -13.40 0.73 8.81
C LEU A 3 -13.35 1.77 7.68
N SER A 4 -13.49 3.05 8.02
CA SER A 4 -13.25 4.14 7.07
C SER A 4 -11.81 4.60 7.19
N PHE A 5 -11.05 4.43 6.11
CA PHE A 5 -9.71 4.99 5.98
C PHE A 5 -9.80 6.18 5.03
N ASP A 6 -9.17 7.29 5.39
CA ASP A 6 -8.93 8.37 4.43
C ASP A 6 -7.77 7.95 3.53
N ALA A 7 -8.06 7.68 2.26
CA ALA A 7 -7.08 7.15 1.32
C ALA A 7 -7.32 7.70 -0.08
N LYS A 8 -6.22 8.09 -0.74
CA LYS A 8 -6.23 8.41 -2.16
C LYS A 8 -6.00 7.13 -2.97
N ILE A 9 -6.99 6.74 -3.76
CA ILE A 9 -6.89 5.59 -4.66
C ILE A 9 -6.50 6.09 -6.05
N GLU A 10 -5.42 5.56 -6.61
CA GLU A 10 -4.98 5.83 -7.98
C GLU A 10 -4.92 4.53 -8.78
N LYS A 11 -5.54 4.52 -9.97
CA LYS A 11 -5.41 3.42 -10.92
C LYS A 11 -4.21 3.68 -11.82
N ILE A 12 -3.23 2.80 -11.78
CA ILE A 12 -2.06 2.86 -12.65
C ILE A 12 -2.23 1.89 -13.81
N THR A 13 -2.12 2.41 -15.03
CA THR A 13 -2.04 1.62 -16.28
C THR A 13 -0.74 1.88 -17.04
N ASP A 14 0.05 2.85 -16.58
CA ASP A 14 1.35 3.20 -17.16
C ASP A 14 2.40 2.18 -16.72
N VAL A 15 2.95 1.44 -17.69
CA VAL A 15 3.96 0.42 -17.46
C VAL A 15 5.27 1.01 -16.92
N ALA A 16 5.63 2.23 -17.33
CA ALA A 16 6.84 2.88 -16.82
C ALA A 16 6.73 3.10 -15.30
N LYS A 17 5.59 3.65 -14.85
CA LYS A 17 5.29 3.78 -13.42
C LYS A 17 5.31 2.43 -12.69
N MET A 18 4.81 1.36 -13.29
CA MET A 18 4.86 0.02 -12.68
C MET A 18 6.30 -0.47 -12.49
N ILE A 19 7.17 -0.26 -13.47
CA ILE A 19 8.59 -0.65 -13.42
C ILE A 19 9.35 0.13 -12.33
N ASP A 20 9.02 1.42 -12.10
CA ASP A 20 9.62 2.20 -11.02
C ASP A 20 9.37 1.57 -9.63
N TYR A 21 8.19 0.96 -9.45
CA TYR A 21 7.86 0.16 -8.27
C TYR A 21 8.37 -1.30 -8.34
N LYS A 22 9.14 -1.66 -9.37
CA LYS A 22 9.62 -3.03 -9.63
C LYS A 22 8.49 -4.06 -9.76
N ILE A 23 7.32 -3.64 -10.24
CA ILE A 23 6.17 -4.52 -10.49
C ILE A 23 6.34 -5.16 -11.85
N LEU A 24 6.52 -6.49 -11.87
CA LEU A 24 6.68 -7.27 -13.10
C LEU A 24 5.37 -7.93 -13.54
N MET A 25 4.42 -8.08 -12.62
CA MET A 25 3.15 -8.78 -12.83
C MET A 25 1.99 -8.04 -12.18
N THR A 26 0.85 -8.01 -12.89
CA THR A 26 -0.43 -7.47 -12.42
C THR A 26 -1.45 -8.59 -12.20
N PRO A 27 -2.41 -8.46 -11.26
CA PRO A 27 -2.68 -7.30 -10.42
C PRO A 27 -1.61 -7.07 -9.33
N ALA A 28 -1.47 -5.81 -8.91
CA ALA A 28 -0.52 -5.39 -7.88
C ALA A 28 -1.15 -4.29 -7.00
N LEU A 29 -0.74 -4.21 -5.73
CA LEU A 29 -1.18 -3.18 -4.79
C LEU A 29 0.02 -2.55 -4.10
N VAL A 30 0.04 -1.22 -4.14
CA VAL A 30 0.99 -0.35 -3.44
C VAL A 30 0.21 0.45 -2.42
N VAL A 31 0.69 0.49 -1.18
CA VAL A 31 0.12 1.28 -0.08
C VAL A 31 1.26 2.13 0.47
N ASN A 32 1.05 3.45 0.58
CA ASN A 32 2.07 4.40 1.04
C ASN A 32 3.45 4.18 0.39
N GLU A 33 3.49 4.13 -0.94
CA GLU A 33 4.70 3.93 -1.76
C GLU A 33 5.41 2.57 -1.54
N LYS A 34 4.82 1.65 -0.78
CA LYS A 34 5.33 0.31 -0.50
C LYS A 34 4.54 -0.75 -1.26
N VAL A 35 5.24 -1.55 -2.05
CA VAL A 35 4.64 -2.70 -2.75
C VAL A 35 4.30 -3.77 -1.72
N ASN A 36 3.01 -4.12 -1.61
CA ASN A 36 2.56 -5.17 -0.71
C ASN A 36 2.27 -6.49 -1.45
N VAL A 37 1.81 -6.43 -2.71
CA VAL A 37 1.59 -7.61 -3.56
C VAL A 37 1.81 -7.27 -5.03
N SER A 38 2.39 -8.22 -5.80
CA SER A 38 2.51 -8.18 -7.25
C SER A 38 2.23 -9.58 -7.82
N GLY A 39 1.32 -9.68 -8.78
CA GLY A 39 0.87 -10.93 -9.37
C GLY A 39 -0.19 -11.69 -8.56
N GLY A 40 -0.84 -11.04 -7.59
CA GLY A 40 -1.80 -11.67 -6.68
C GLY A 40 -2.96 -10.75 -6.31
N ILE A 41 -4.08 -11.34 -5.92
CA ILE A 41 -5.26 -10.63 -5.41
C ILE A 41 -5.31 -10.86 -3.89
N PRO A 42 -5.07 -9.82 -3.07
CA PRO A 42 -5.11 -9.97 -1.62
C PRO A 42 -6.55 -10.10 -1.11
N SER A 43 -6.70 -10.72 0.05
CA SER A 43 -7.93 -10.70 0.83
C SER A 43 -8.20 -9.30 1.42
N LYS A 44 -9.43 -9.08 1.87
CA LYS A 44 -9.80 -7.82 2.54
C LYS A 44 -9.01 -7.63 3.83
N GLU A 45 -8.80 -8.72 4.55
CA GLU A 45 -8.09 -8.77 5.83
C GLU A 45 -6.63 -8.34 5.67
N GLU A 46 -5.93 -8.86 4.67
CA GLU A 46 -4.54 -8.49 4.36
C GLU A 46 -4.40 -6.99 4.04
N VAL A 47 -5.31 -6.45 3.22
CA VAL A 47 -5.30 -5.01 2.88
C VAL A 47 -5.49 -4.15 4.13
N ILE A 48 -6.41 -4.53 5.02
CA ILE A 48 -6.64 -3.82 6.28
C ILE A 48 -5.40 -3.87 7.18
N GLU A 49 -4.72 -5.00 7.26
CA GLU A 49 -3.49 -5.14 8.05
C GLU A 49 -2.36 -4.25 7.53
N TRP A 50 -2.17 -4.16 6.21
CA TRP A 50 -1.15 -3.28 5.62
C TRP A 50 -1.41 -1.81 5.92
N ILE A 51 -2.66 -1.35 5.76
CA ILE A 51 -3.04 0.04 6.05
C ILE A 51 -2.82 0.36 7.54
N LYS A 52 -3.19 -0.55 8.44
CA LYS A 52 -2.98 -0.38 9.89
C LYS A 52 -1.50 -0.32 10.23
N ARG A 53 -0.70 -1.27 9.74
CA ARG A 53 0.75 -1.33 10.01
C ARG A 53 1.45 -0.04 9.61
N ASP A 54 1.23 0.43 8.39
CA ASP A 54 1.87 1.65 7.89
C ASP A 54 1.45 2.89 8.69
N SER A 55 0.21 2.95 9.17
CA SER A 55 -0.27 4.04 10.03
C SER A 55 0.49 4.11 11.36
N TYR A 56 0.86 2.96 11.93
CA TYR A 56 1.67 2.89 13.16
C TYR A 56 3.14 3.21 12.90
N GLU A 57 3.74 2.69 11.82
CA GLU A 57 5.12 2.99 11.42
C GLU A 57 5.31 4.50 11.27
N ASN A 58 4.43 5.17 10.52
CA ASN A 58 4.47 6.62 10.31
C ASN A 58 4.28 7.46 11.59
N SER A 59 3.66 6.89 12.64
CA SER A 59 3.50 7.54 13.94
C SER A 59 4.74 7.37 14.82
N ARG A 60 5.42 6.23 14.73
CA ARG A 60 6.68 5.96 15.44
C ARG A 60 7.84 6.77 14.85
N ASP A 61 7.93 6.80 13.53
CA ASP A 61 8.96 7.58 12.84
C ASP A 61 8.91 9.05 13.25
N ARG A 62 7.72 9.63 13.51
CA ARG A 62 7.60 11.01 14.01
C ARG A 62 8.09 11.22 15.45
N LEU A 63 8.06 10.19 16.28
CA LEU A 63 8.51 10.26 17.67
C LEU A 63 10.03 10.07 17.78
N ASP A 64 10.64 9.34 16.85
CA ASP A 64 12.09 9.09 16.84
C ASP A 64 12.93 10.33 16.40
N TYR A 65 12.26 11.42 15.98
CA TYR A 65 12.88 12.72 15.65
C TYR A 65 12.66 13.81 16.72
N LEU A 66 12.01 13.49 17.85
CA LEU A 66 11.79 14.40 18.99
C LEU A 66 12.67 14.01 20.18
#